data_AF-A0AAV4IQM2-F1
#
_entry.id   AF-A0AAV4IQM2-F1
#
_cell.length_a   1.000
_cell.length_b   1.000
_cell.length_c   1.000
_cell.angle_alpha   90.00
_cell.angle_beta   90.00
_cell.angle_gamma   90.00
#
_symmetry.space_group_name_H-M   'P 1'
#
loop_
_entity.id
_entity.type
_entity.pdbx_description
1 polymer ?
#
loop_
_entity_poly.entity_id
_entity_poly.type
_entity_poly.pdbx_seq_one_letter_code
_entity_poly.pdbx_strand_id
1 'polypeptide(L)'
;MEQITHAYDPITFYKFVYVTSSAMDSIYSNITSLLQENFKVVAAGAGLFIAYVAYYLVYVVQKPVIACGDAKLRQFLDAHCPIAKEKFWPTWWGFEGRVQTLLRAIIQSCPRVDYTGSESYILHMVEDATALGYRSVVFNNRGTCGTPLKTPRTYCAANTEDTALVMSYIQEKYPGAPLMAIGISLGGMILFNYMAHYGKEAQVSAAMCISANWNIPMGVESLESPINYHLFNRALARALCCLVEKHVDVFEKHPDLKIPHVLKSQTIRDFDERFTSKLFGYESVDHYYDHASLHTKVHALGKPVLCLNAADDPFSPAKTIPLEDAEKNDNIAIVMTSHGGHIGFVEGWIPRHRSYMYRWVRQFVPAVFEHGIKNK
;
A
#
# COMPACT_ATOMS: atom_id res chain seq x y z
N MET A 1 29.48 -43.72 -55.44
CA MET A 1 29.62 -44.96 -56.21
C MET A 1 30.50 -45.87 -55.38
N GLU A 2 30.14 -47.07 -54.95
CA GLU A 2 28.98 -47.93 -55.22
C GLU A 2 28.90 -48.96 -54.08
N GLN A 3 27.66 -49.41 -53.85
CA GLN A 3 27.13 -50.59 -53.15
C GLN A 3 28.12 -51.61 -52.56
N ILE A 4 28.04 -51.92 -51.26
CA ILE A 4 27.15 -52.92 -50.61
C ILE A 4 27.37 -54.35 -51.14
N THR A 5 27.90 -55.21 -50.27
CA THR A 5 27.46 -56.61 -50.17
C THR A 5 27.33 -57.01 -48.71
N HIS A 6 26.08 -57.34 -48.35
CA HIS A 6 25.61 -57.85 -47.08
C HIS A 6 26.09 -59.28 -46.80
N ALA A 7 26.35 -59.60 -45.53
CA ALA A 7 26.13 -60.93 -44.98
C ALA A 7 25.08 -60.80 -43.86
N TYR A 8 23.98 -61.54 -44.02
CA TYR A 8 22.80 -61.60 -43.15
C TYR A 8 23.08 -62.41 -41.88
N ASP A 9 22.66 -61.88 -40.73
CA ASP A 9 22.54 -62.60 -39.44
C ASP A 9 21.03 -62.86 -39.16
N PRO A 10 20.61 -63.99 -38.56
CA PRO A 10 19.29 -64.55 -38.73
C PRO A 10 18.21 -63.83 -37.91
N ILE A 11 17.11 -63.51 -38.58
CA ILE A 11 15.72 -63.35 -38.13
C ILE A 11 15.55 -63.21 -36.60
N THR A 12 15.66 -61.97 -36.10
CA THR A 12 15.14 -61.61 -34.78
C THR A 12 13.64 -61.29 -34.92
N PHE A 13 12.76 -62.22 -34.55
CA PHE A 13 11.35 -61.92 -34.35
C PHE A 13 11.18 -61.12 -33.06
N TYR A 14 11.03 -59.79 -33.15
CA TYR A 14 10.66 -58.98 -32.01
C TYR A 14 9.19 -59.27 -31.63
N LYS A 15 8.97 -59.93 -30.50
CA LYS A 15 7.65 -59.98 -29.86
C LYS A 15 7.48 -58.74 -28.99
N PHE A 16 6.62 -57.82 -29.40
CA PHE A 16 6.19 -56.72 -28.54
C PHE A 16 5.10 -57.22 -27.60
N VAL A 17 5.32 -57.11 -26.29
CA VAL A 17 4.29 -57.29 -25.26
C VAL A 17 3.91 -55.89 -24.78
N TYR A 18 2.70 -55.45 -25.12
CA TYR A 18 2.15 -54.20 -24.59
C TYR A 18 1.52 -54.49 -23.24
N VAL A 19 2.16 -54.02 -22.17
CA VAL A 19 1.59 -54.05 -20.82
C VAL A 19 0.80 -52.76 -20.63
N THR A 20 -0.53 -52.87 -20.55
CA THR A 20 -1.41 -51.72 -20.28
C THR A 20 -1.72 -51.64 -18.79
N SER A 21 -1.94 -50.43 -18.26
CA SER A 21 -2.50 -50.23 -16.92
C SER A 21 -3.99 -49.92 -17.05
N SER A 22 -4.85 -50.91 -16.79
CA SER A 22 -6.31 -50.73 -16.76
C SER A 22 -6.77 -49.78 -15.65
N ALA A 23 -5.88 -49.41 -14.73
CA ALA A 23 -6.15 -48.42 -13.69
C ALA A 23 -6.40 -47.03 -14.27
N MET A 24 -5.68 -46.62 -15.33
CA MET A 24 -5.93 -45.32 -15.97
C MET A 24 -7.29 -45.32 -16.68
N ASP A 25 -7.63 -46.36 -17.43
CA ASP A 25 -8.91 -46.45 -18.13
C ASP A 25 -10.10 -46.49 -17.17
N SER A 26 -9.95 -47.16 -16.02
CA SER A 26 -10.94 -47.17 -14.94
C SER A 26 -11.10 -45.81 -14.26
N ILE A 27 -10.01 -45.07 -14.05
CA ILE A 27 -10.07 -43.70 -13.52
C ILE A 27 -10.78 -42.77 -14.52
N TYR A 28 -10.44 -42.87 -15.81
CA TYR A 28 -11.08 -42.07 -16.86
C TYR A 28 -12.58 -42.38 -16.99
N SER A 29 -12.98 -43.64 -16.97
CA SER A 29 -14.40 -44.02 -17.06
C SER A 29 -15.20 -43.55 -15.85
N ASN A 30 -14.65 -43.66 -14.64
CA ASN A 30 -15.27 -43.16 -13.41
C ASN A 30 -15.41 -41.64 -13.40
N ILE A 31 -14.38 -40.90 -13.83
CA ILE A 31 -14.47 -39.43 -13.96
C ILE A 31 -15.56 -39.05 -14.97
N THR A 32 -15.62 -39.75 -16.09
CA THR A 32 -16.58 -39.47 -17.16
C THR A 32 -18.02 -39.74 -16.71
N SER A 33 -18.27 -40.83 -15.97
CA SER A 33 -19.60 -41.10 -15.44
C SER A 33 -20.02 -40.08 -14.38
N LEU A 34 -19.12 -39.71 -13.46
CA LEU A 34 -19.35 -38.65 -12.47
C LEU A 34 -19.68 -37.29 -13.12
N LEU A 35 -18.98 -36.94 -14.20
CA LEU A 35 -19.24 -35.71 -14.97
C LEU A 35 -20.59 -35.77 -15.70
N GLN A 36 -21.00 -36.93 -16.21
CA GLN A 36 -22.30 -37.12 -16.86
C GLN A 36 -23.46 -37.06 -15.85
N GLU A 37 -23.34 -37.75 -14.71
CA GLU A 37 -24.33 -37.72 -13.63
C GLU A 37 -24.53 -36.31 -13.07
N ASN A 38 -23.44 -35.53 -12.98
CA ASN A 38 -23.45 -34.18 -12.44
C ASN A 38 -23.39 -33.09 -13.52
N PHE A 39 -23.69 -33.40 -14.78
CA PHE A 39 -23.45 -32.50 -15.92
C PHE A 39 -24.04 -31.10 -15.72
N LYS A 40 -25.26 -31.01 -15.18
CA LYS A 40 -25.91 -29.71 -14.91
C LYS A 40 -25.15 -28.87 -13.88
N VAL A 41 -24.62 -29.50 -12.83
CA VAL A 41 -23.84 -28.84 -11.77
C VAL A 41 -22.49 -28.40 -12.31
N VAL A 42 -21.82 -29.28 -13.07
CA VAL A 42 -20.53 -28.97 -13.72
C VAL A 42 -20.68 -27.83 -14.73
N ALA A 43 -21.72 -27.87 -15.57
CA ALA A 43 -22.01 -26.83 -16.55
C ALA A 43 -22.34 -25.49 -15.88
N ALA A 44 -23.13 -25.49 -14.80
CA ALA A 44 -23.42 -24.28 -14.03
C ALA A 44 -22.15 -23.71 -13.37
N GLY A 45 -21.31 -24.56 -12.78
CA GLY A 45 -20.02 -24.17 -12.21
C GLY A 45 -19.07 -23.58 -13.25
N ALA A 46 -18.96 -24.20 -14.43
CA ALA A 46 -18.18 -23.68 -15.54
C ALA A 46 -18.72 -22.32 -16.03
N GLY A 47 -20.05 -22.18 -16.14
CA GLY A 47 -20.69 -20.91 -16.49
C GLY A 47 -20.39 -19.80 -15.49
N LEU A 48 -20.49 -20.06 -14.19
CA LEU A 48 -20.14 -19.11 -13.14
C LEU A 48 -18.65 -18.74 -13.18
N PHE A 49 -17.78 -19.72 -13.41
CA PHE A 49 -16.34 -19.46 -13.53
C PHE A 49 -16.02 -18.59 -14.76
N ILE A 50 -16.62 -18.86 -15.92
CA ILE A 50 -16.46 -18.03 -17.11
C ILE A 50 -16.96 -16.60 -16.86
N ALA A 51 -18.14 -16.46 -16.24
CA ALA A 51 -18.69 -15.15 -15.90
C ALA A 51 -17.79 -14.38 -14.92
N TYR A 52 -17.23 -15.08 -13.93
CA TYR A 52 -16.29 -14.51 -12.98
C TYR A 52 -14.96 -14.10 -13.65
N VAL A 53 -14.40 -14.92 -14.54
CA VAL A 53 -13.19 -14.57 -15.30
C VAL A 53 -13.44 -13.36 -16.21
N ALA A 54 -14.59 -13.31 -16.88
CA ALA A 54 -14.98 -12.16 -17.68
C ALA A 54 -15.11 -10.89 -16.80
N TYR A 55 -15.78 -11.00 -15.65
CA TYR A 55 -15.88 -9.91 -14.68
C TYR A 55 -14.50 -9.43 -14.23
N TYR A 56 -13.62 -10.36 -13.86
CA TYR A 56 -12.26 -10.05 -13.42
C TYR A 56 -11.47 -9.29 -14.50
N LEU A 57 -11.46 -9.80 -15.74
CA LEU A 57 -10.69 -9.18 -16.83
C LEU A 57 -11.26 -7.84 -17.29
N VAL A 58 -12.57 -7.64 -17.20
CA VAL A 58 -13.26 -6.43 -17.70
C VAL A 58 -13.36 -5.34 -16.64
N TYR A 59 -13.60 -5.69 -15.38
CA TYR A 59 -13.89 -4.72 -14.30
C TYR A 59 -12.79 -4.62 -13.25
N VAL A 60 -12.13 -5.73 -12.89
CA VAL A 60 -11.11 -5.73 -11.82
C VAL A 60 -9.73 -5.32 -12.36
N VAL A 61 -9.35 -5.83 -13.53
CA VAL A 61 -8.03 -5.58 -14.13
C VAL A 61 -8.05 -4.27 -14.93
N GLN A 62 -7.83 -3.16 -14.23
CA GLN A 62 -7.83 -1.81 -14.80
C GLN A 62 -6.44 -1.18 -14.83
N LYS A 63 -6.27 -0.20 -15.72
CA LYS A 63 -5.17 0.76 -15.62
C LYS A 63 -5.48 1.77 -14.51
N PRO A 64 -4.47 2.28 -13.78
CA PRO A 64 -4.71 3.35 -12.82
C PRO A 64 -5.18 4.63 -13.54
N VAL A 65 -6.04 5.38 -12.88
CA VAL A 65 -6.35 6.77 -13.25
C VAL A 65 -5.21 7.65 -12.74
N ILE A 66 -4.71 8.57 -13.56
CA ILE A 66 -3.63 9.49 -13.18
C ILE A 66 -4.11 10.92 -13.40
N ALA A 67 -4.37 11.62 -12.30
CA ALA A 67 -4.69 13.04 -12.26
C ALA A 67 -3.40 13.83 -11.98
N CYS A 68 -3.04 14.73 -12.89
CA CYS A 68 -1.80 15.52 -12.83
C CYS A 68 -1.94 16.73 -13.75
N GLY A 69 -1.72 17.93 -13.23
CA GLY A 69 -1.79 19.17 -14.00
C GLY A 69 -0.54 19.46 -14.84
N ASP A 70 0.66 19.17 -14.32
CA ASP A 70 1.90 19.50 -15.01
C ASP A 70 2.19 18.54 -16.16
N ALA A 71 2.33 19.09 -17.36
CA ALA A 71 2.80 18.34 -18.52
C ALA A 71 4.17 17.69 -18.28
N LYS A 72 5.08 18.33 -17.53
CA LYS A 72 6.42 17.81 -17.17
C LYS A 72 6.34 16.66 -16.18
N LEU A 73 5.62 16.79 -15.06
CA LEU A 73 5.49 15.68 -14.12
C LEU A 73 4.77 14.49 -14.77
N ARG A 74 3.73 14.77 -15.57
CA ARG A 74 3.07 13.72 -16.36
C ARG A 74 4.01 13.06 -17.36
N GLN A 75 4.75 13.84 -18.14
CA GLN A 75 5.72 13.32 -19.11
C GLN A 75 6.84 12.53 -18.44
N PHE A 76 7.32 12.98 -17.27
CA PHE A 76 8.30 12.29 -16.46
C PHE A 76 7.79 10.90 -16.03
N LEU A 77 6.57 10.82 -15.51
CA LEU A 77 5.95 9.53 -15.15
C LEU A 77 5.79 8.65 -16.39
N ASP A 78 5.34 9.21 -17.52
CA ASP A 78 5.15 8.46 -18.76
C ASP A 78 6.46 7.94 -19.37
N ALA A 79 7.58 8.64 -19.14
CA ALA A 79 8.90 8.27 -19.65
C ALA A 79 9.65 7.30 -18.74
N HIS A 80 9.55 7.47 -17.42
CA HIS A 80 10.40 6.76 -16.45
C HIS A 80 9.65 5.79 -15.53
N CYS A 81 8.31 5.85 -15.50
CA CYS A 81 7.47 4.94 -14.71
C CYS A 81 6.50 4.17 -15.63
N PRO A 82 6.97 3.15 -16.40
CA PRO A 82 6.10 2.33 -17.25
C PRO A 82 4.85 1.78 -16.55
N ILE A 83 4.92 1.55 -15.23
CA ILE A 83 3.79 1.11 -14.41
C ILE A 83 2.55 2.01 -14.51
N ALA A 84 2.73 3.30 -14.84
CA ALA A 84 1.66 4.26 -15.10
C ALA A 84 0.73 3.82 -16.24
N LYS A 85 1.25 3.05 -17.21
CA LYS A 85 0.54 2.63 -18.43
C LYS A 85 0.06 1.17 -18.36
N GLU A 86 0.54 0.43 -17.37
CA GLU A 86 0.24 -0.98 -17.17
C GLU A 86 -1.09 -1.18 -16.44
N LYS A 87 -1.73 -2.32 -16.69
CA LYS A 87 -2.88 -2.74 -15.89
C LYS A 87 -2.39 -3.25 -14.53
N PHE A 88 -3.08 -2.88 -13.47
CA PHE A 88 -2.94 -3.53 -12.17
C PHE A 88 -3.71 -4.87 -12.21
N TRP A 89 -3.07 -5.94 -11.75
CA TRP A 89 -3.64 -7.30 -11.72
C TRP A 89 -3.86 -7.77 -10.28
N PRO A 90 -4.91 -7.27 -9.59
CA PRO A 90 -5.27 -7.74 -8.26
C PRO A 90 -5.32 -9.26 -8.20
N THR A 91 -4.87 -9.89 -7.12
CA THR A 91 -4.98 -11.35 -6.99
C THR A 91 -6.43 -11.80 -7.13
N TRP A 92 -6.70 -12.67 -8.11
CA TRP A 92 -8.06 -13.02 -8.55
C TRP A 92 -8.97 -13.44 -7.38
N TRP A 93 -8.53 -14.33 -6.51
CA TRP A 93 -9.35 -14.80 -5.38
C TRP A 93 -9.51 -13.82 -4.21
N GLY A 94 -8.90 -12.63 -4.25
CA GLY A 94 -8.84 -11.73 -3.09
C GLY A 94 -8.71 -10.24 -3.43
N PHE A 95 -9.27 -9.78 -4.55
CA PHE A 95 -9.12 -8.40 -5.01
C PHE A 95 -9.92 -7.35 -4.23
N GLU A 96 -10.84 -7.74 -3.35
CA GLU A 96 -11.61 -6.79 -2.56
C GLU A 96 -10.72 -6.09 -1.50
N GLY A 97 -10.84 -4.77 -1.39
CA GLY A 97 -9.92 -3.94 -0.61
C GLY A 97 -9.78 -4.30 0.87
N ARG A 98 -10.85 -4.71 1.56
CA ARG A 98 -10.78 -5.16 2.96
C ARG A 98 -10.02 -6.48 3.06
N VAL A 99 -10.30 -7.42 2.16
CA VAL A 99 -9.60 -8.69 2.05
C VAL A 99 -8.11 -8.45 1.81
N GLN A 100 -7.75 -7.59 0.85
CA GLN A 100 -6.35 -7.24 0.60
C GLN A 100 -5.67 -6.63 1.81
N THR A 101 -6.36 -5.72 2.52
CA THR A 101 -5.82 -5.03 3.71
C THR A 101 -5.53 -6.01 4.85
N LEU A 102 -6.43 -6.96 5.10
CA LEU A 102 -6.30 -7.93 6.19
C LEU A 102 -5.31 -9.05 5.84
N LEU A 103 -5.42 -9.62 4.64
CA LEU A 103 -4.65 -10.80 4.28
C LEU A 103 -3.20 -10.49 3.94
N ARG A 104 -2.85 -9.23 3.64
CA ARG A 104 -1.46 -8.82 3.38
C ARG A 104 -0.50 -9.35 4.45
N ALA A 105 -0.83 -9.16 5.74
CA ALA A 105 0.04 -9.54 6.85
C ALA A 105 0.29 -11.05 6.95
N ILE A 106 -0.61 -11.86 6.37
CA ILE A 106 -0.54 -13.32 6.37
C ILE A 106 0.19 -13.84 5.13
N ILE A 107 -0.04 -13.19 3.99
CA ILE A 107 0.43 -13.66 2.69
C ILE A 107 1.84 -13.16 2.37
N GLN A 108 2.13 -11.89 2.66
CA GLN A 108 3.42 -11.30 2.31
C GLN A 108 4.51 -11.76 3.27
N SER A 109 5.64 -12.17 2.71
CA SER A 109 6.83 -12.49 3.49
C SER A 109 7.32 -11.28 4.27
N CYS A 110 7.96 -11.51 5.42
CA CYS A 110 8.71 -10.48 6.12
C CYS A 110 10.17 -10.55 5.66
N PRO A 111 10.75 -9.47 5.09
CA PRO A 111 12.15 -9.43 4.71
C PRO A 111 13.06 -9.59 5.93
N ARG A 112 14.21 -10.25 5.74
CA ARG A 112 15.23 -10.39 6.78
C ARG A 112 16.20 -9.21 6.73
N VAL A 113 15.69 -8.03 7.06
CA VAL A 113 16.49 -6.81 7.14
C VAL A 113 16.61 -6.41 8.61
N ASP A 114 17.84 -6.18 9.08
CA ASP A 114 18.11 -5.79 10.46
C ASP A 114 17.76 -4.30 10.67
N TYR A 115 16.51 -4.05 11.03
CA TYR A 115 15.98 -2.73 11.37
C TYR A 115 15.11 -2.84 12.62
N THR A 116 15.36 -1.98 13.60
CA THR A 116 14.62 -2.00 14.85
C THR A 116 13.20 -1.45 14.65
N GLY A 117 12.19 -2.25 15.05
CA GLY A 117 10.80 -1.83 15.18
C GLY A 117 10.07 -1.46 13.87
N SER A 118 10.55 -1.91 12.72
CA SER A 118 9.96 -1.52 11.44
C SER A 118 8.89 -2.50 10.96
N GLU A 119 7.77 -1.98 10.47
CA GLU A 119 6.70 -2.75 9.85
C GLU A 119 7.18 -3.49 8.59
N SER A 120 6.62 -4.68 8.31
CA SER A 120 7.05 -5.51 7.17
C SER A 120 7.00 -4.75 5.84
N TYR A 121 6.06 -3.82 5.68
CA TYR A 121 5.96 -3.05 4.45
C TYR A 121 7.12 -2.08 4.25
N ILE A 122 7.65 -1.49 5.33
CA ILE A 122 8.82 -0.62 5.28
C ILE A 122 10.06 -1.45 4.97
N LEU A 123 10.20 -2.62 5.59
CA LEU A 123 11.35 -3.51 5.37
C LEU A 123 11.50 -3.93 3.90
N HIS A 124 10.39 -4.16 3.20
CA HIS A 124 10.42 -4.43 1.76
C HIS A 124 10.98 -3.24 0.98
N MET A 125 10.58 -2.01 1.31
CA MET A 125 11.10 -0.80 0.65
C MET A 125 12.58 -0.59 0.95
N VAL A 126 13.01 -0.85 2.18
CA VAL A 126 14.44 -0.79 2.56
C VAL A 126 15.25 -1.82 1.79
N GLU A 127 14.76 -3.05 1.65
CA GLU A 127 15.41 -4.10 0.85
C GLU A 127 15.54 -3.68 -0.62
N ASP A 128 14.47 -3.14 -1.23
CA ASP A 128 14.51 -2.62 -2.60
C ASP A 128 15.51 -1.46 -2.74
N ALA A 129 15.44 -0.48 -1.85
CA ALA A 129 16.33 0.68 -1.87
C ALA A 129 17.80 0.26 -1.72
N THR A 130 18.08 -0.69 -0.84
CA THR A 130 19.42 -1.26 -0.65
C THR A 130 19.90 -1.99 -1.90
N ALA A 131 19.04 -2.79 -2.53
CA ALA A 131 19.34 -3.49 -3.77
C ALA A 131 19.63 -2.52 -4.94
N LEU A 132 19.05 -1.32 -4.90
CA LEU A 132 19.29 -0.24 -5.86
C LEU A 132 20.49 0.66 -5.50
N GLY A 133 21.19 0.38 -4.39
CA GLY A 133 22.36 1.15 -3.96
C GLY A 133 22.05 2.43 -3.17
N TYR A 134 20.81 2.63 -2.73
CA TYR A 134 20.42 3.79 -1.92
C TYR A 134 20.59 3.55 -0.43
N ARG A 135 20.85 4.65 0.29
CA ARG A 135 20.87 4.67 1.76
C ARG A 135 19.46 4.94 2.27
N SER A 136 18.94 4.03 3.09
CA SER A 136 17.62 4.18 3.70
C SER A 136 17.72 4.73 5.12
N VAL A 137 16.74 5.54 5.52
CA VAL A 137 16.51 5.96 6.90
C VAL A 137 15.06 5.65 7.23
N VAL A 138 14.82 4.88 8.29
CA VAL A 138 13.46 4.63 8.79
C VAL A 138 13.21 5.51 10.00
N PHE A 139 12.19 6.36 9.89
CA PHE A 139 11.75 7.26 10.95
C PHE A 139 10.59 6.64 11.73
N ASN A 140 10.83 6.35 13.00
CA ASN A 140 9.81 5.87 13.93
C ASN A 140 9.26 7.03 14.77
N ASN A 141 7.94 7.15 14.83
CA ASN A 141 7.31 8.22 15.59
C ASN A 141 7.52 8.07 17.11
N ARG A 142 7.41 9.19 17.84
CA ARG A 142 7.56 9.26 19.30
C ARG A 142 6.67 8.22 20.01
N GLY A 143 7.26 7.45 20.92
CA GLY A 143 6.55 6.46 21.73
C GLY A 143 6.33 5.11 21.04
N THR A 144 6.79 4.94 19.80
CA THR A 144 6.68 3.69 19.05
C THR A 144 7.97 2.87 19.11
N CYS A 145 7.92 1.63 18.63
CA CYS A 145 9.12 0.81 18.39
C CYS A 145 10.01 0.58 19.63
N GLY A 146 9.40 0.52 20.82
CA GLY A 146 10.13 0.33 22.09
C GLY A 146 10.84 1.58 22.61
N THR A 147 10.62 2.75 22.01
CA THR A 147 11.21 4.01 22.48
C THR A 147 10.29 4.66 23.51
N PRO A 148 10.70 4.76 24.80
CA PRO A 148 9.86 5.36 25.83
C PRO A 148 9.74 6.87 25.65
N LEU A 149 8.57 7.41 25.98
CA LEU A 149 8.35 8.85 26.04
C LEU A 149 9.00 9.46 27.30
N LYS A 150 9.65 10.62 27.14
CA LYS A 150 10.21 11.41 28.25
C LYS A 150 9.33 12.61 28.63
N THR A 151 8.46 13.03 27.72
CA THR A 151 7.52 14.15 27.87
C THR A 151 6.17 13.73 27.31
N PRO A 152 5.05 14.35 27.74
CA PRO A 152 3.72 14.06 27.22
C PRO A 152 3.58 14.68 25.83
N ARG A 153 4.33 14.13 24.86
CA ARG A 153 4.33 14.53 23.46
C ARG A 153 4.35 13.28 22.60
N THR A 154 3.49 13.24 21.60
CA THR A 154 3.44 12.16 20.61
C THR A 154 3.31 12.75 19.21
N TYR A 155 2.73 12.00 18.28
CA TYR A 155 2.52 12.35 16.87
C TYR A 155 1.03 12.32 16.52
N CYS A 156 0.65 13.06 15.48
CA CYS A 156 -0.68 13.02 14.89
C CYS A 156 -0.58 13.39 13.41
N ALA A 157 -1.67 13.22 12.65
CA ALA A 157 -1.65 13.41 11.20
C ALA A 157 -1.26 14.83 10.75
N ALA A 158 -1.53 15.85 11.58
CA ALA A 158 -1.18 17.24 11.31
C ALA A 158 0.22 17.65 11.81
N ASN A 159 0.87 16.86 12.68
CA ASN A 159 2.14 17.26 13.28
C ASN A 159 3.32 16.96 12.35
N THR A 160 3.96 18.02 11.84
CA THR A 160 5.08 17.95 10.90
C THR A 160 6.45 18.16 11.54
N GLU A 161 6.52 18.50 12.84
CA GLU A 161 7.75 18.91 13.52
C GLU A 161 8.83 17.83 13.48
N ASP A 162 8.45 16.59 13.78
CA ASP A 162 9.41 15.48 13.80
C ASP A 162 9.93 15.15 12.40
N THR A 163 9.06 15.22 11.40
CA THR A 163 9.46 15.05 10.00
C THR A 163 10.45 16.13 9.60
N ALA A 164 10.18 17.40 9.92
CA ALA A 164 11.08 18.50 9.63
C ALA A 164 12.45 18.30 10.29
N LEU A 165 12.47 17.95 11.58
CA LEU A 165 13.69 17.68 12.33
C LEU A 165 14.52 16.57 11.68
N VAL A 166 13.89 15.46 11.30
CA VAL A 166 14.56 14.32 10.66
C VAL A 166 15.14 14.72 9.30
N MET A 167 14.37 15.44 8.47
CA MET A 167 14.87 15.89 7.16
C MET A 167 16.08 16.83 7.31
N SER A 168 16.01 17.78 8.24
CA SER A 168 17.14 18.69 8.52
C SER A 168 18.36 17.94 9.01
N TYR A 169 18.19 17.00 9.94
CA TYR A 169 19.30 16.19 10.45
C TYR A 169 19.98 15.36 9.35
N ILE A 170 19.21 14.75 8.44
CA ILE A 170 19.76 13.97 7.32
C ILE A 170 20.54 14.88 6.37
N GLN A 171 20.00 16.04 6.02
CA GLN A 171 20.67 17.00 5.13
C GLN A 171 21.94 17.58 5.75
N GLU A 172 21.94 17.85 7.06
CA GLU A 172 23.13 18.30 7.78
C GLU A 172 24.21 17.21 7.80
N LYS A 173 23.81 15.95 8.05
CA LYS A 173 24.74 14.81 8.09
C LYS A 173 25.29 14.42 6.72
N TYR A 174 24.50 14.63 5.66
CA TYR A 174 24.89 14.33 4.28
C TYR A 174 24.65 15.52 3.35
N PRO A 175 25.43 16.61 3.49
CA PRO A 175 25.22 17.82 2.69
C PRO A 175 25.28 17.53 1.20
N GLY A 176 24.30 18.05 0.45
CA GLY A 176 24.23 17.92 -1.00
C GLY A 176 23.74 16.56 -1.52
N ALA A 177 23.46 15.59 -0.64
CA ALA A 177 22.82 14.35 -1.05
C ALA A 177 21.34 14.61 -1.38
N PRO A 178 20.84 14.23 -2.57
CA PRO A 178 19.41 14.33 -2.86
C PRO A 178 18.64 13.43 -1.89
N LEU A 179 17.55 13.96 -1.34
CA LEU A 179 16.71 13.27 -0.38
C LEU A 179 15.31 13.09 -0.94
N MET A 180 14.74 11.91 -0.77
CA MET A 180 13.33 11.65 -1.00
C MET A 180 12.68 11.10 0.25
N ALA A 181 11.37 11.33 0.38
CA ALA A 181 10.58 10.79 1.47
C ALA A 181 9.41 9.96 0.94
N ILE A 182 9.12 8.85 1.61
CA ILE A 182 7.97 8.00 1.31
C ILE A 182 7.17 7.83 2.60
N GLY A 183 5.88 8.13 2.55
CA GLY A 183 4.95 7.97 3.66
C GLY A 183 3.79 7.06 3.27
N ILE A 184 3.40 6.16 4.17
CA ILE A 184 2.29 5.22 3.96
C ILE A 184 1.23 5.45 5.04
N SER A 185 -0.05 5.44 4.65
CA SER A 185 -1.18 5.64 5.56
C SER A 185 -1.02 6.94 6.36
N LEU A 186 -1.05 6.89 7.70
CA LEU A 186 -0.78 8.03 8.58
C LEU A 186 0.57 8.71 8.28
N GLY A 187 1.61 7.95 7.95
CA GLY A 187 2.91 8.51 7.56
C GLY A 187 2.84 9.28 6.24
N GLY A 188 1.95 8.86 5.32
CA GLY A 188 1.64 9.59 4.09
C GLY A 188 0.94 10.92 4.38
N MET A 189 0.04 10.95 5.36
CA MET A 189 -0.63 12.19 5.78
C MET A 189 0.33 13.18 6.43
N ILE A 190 1.17 12.71 7.35
CA ILE A 190 2.20 13.53 8.00
C ILE A 190 3.15 14.11 6.95
N LEU A 191 3.62 13.26 6.03
CA LEU A 191 4.51 13.69 4.95
C LEU A 191 3.83 14.69 4.01
N PHE A 192 2.58 14.48 3.63
CA PHE A 192 1.85 15.43 2.78
C PHE A 192 1.66 16.77 3.48
N ASN A 193 1.27 16.77 4.76
CA ASN A 193 1.16 17.99 5.55
C ASN A 193 2.52 18.70 5.67
N TYR A 194 3.62 17.96 5.80
CA TYR A 194 4.98 18.54 5.75
C TYR A 194 5.26 19.19 4.39
N MET A 195 4.99 18.49 3.30
CA MET A 195 5.21 19.02 1.94
C MET A 195 4.36 20.28 1.67
N ALA A 196 3.14 20.32 2.16
CA ALA A 196 2.25 21.48 2.04
C ALA A 196 2.68 22.65 2.94
N HIS A 197 3.08 22.37 4.18
CA HIS A 197 3.48 23.39 5.15
C HIS A 197 4.77 24.09 4.73
N TYR A 198 5.77 23.33 4.26
CA TYR A 198 7.06 23.89 3.86
C TYR A 198 7.12 24.29 2.38
N GLY A 199 6.22 23.79 1.54
CA GLY A 199 6.13 24.15 0.12
C GLY A 199 7.47 23.98 -0.60
N LYS A 200 8.06 25.09 -1.06
CA LYS A 200 9.37 25.11 -1.75
C LYS A 200 10.56 24.89 -0.80
N GLU A 201 10.38 25.15 0.49
CA GLU A 201 11.41 24.99 1.53
C GLU A 201 11.50 23.55 2.05
N ALA A 202 10.59 22.66 1.65
CA ALA A 202 10.63 21.25 2.04
C ALA A 202 11.98 20.62 1.65
N GLN A 203 12.70 19.98 2.57
CA GLN A 203 14.10 19.57 2.36
C GLN A 203 14.27 18.23 1.63
N VAL A 204 13.39 17.97 0.65
CA VAL A 204 13.40 16.80 -0.22
C VAL A 204 13.36 17.21 -1.69
N SER A 205 13.78 16.35 -2.60
CA SER A 205 13.66 16.53 -4.06
C SER A 205 12.26 16.21 -4.54
N ALA A 206 11.63 15.17 -3.97
CA ALA A 206 10.25 14.76 -4.20
C ALA A 206 9.76 13.91 -3.03
N ALA A 207 8.45 13.69 -2.96
CA ALA A 207 7.82 12.80 -1.99
C ALA A 207 6.88 11.79 -2.66
N MET A 208 6.66 10.64 -2.01
CA MET A 208 5.63 9.68 -2.39
C MET A 208 4.71 9.39 -1.19
N CYS A 209 3.40 9.52 -1.37
CA CYS A 209 2.40 9.24 -0.35
C CYS A 209 1.52 8.07 -0.80
N ILE A 210 1.50 6.98 -0.04
CA ILE A 210 0.74 5.78 -0.37
C ILE A 210 -0.41 5.65 0.62
N SER A 211 -1.63 5.56 0.10
CA SER A 211 -2.86 5.35 0.85
C SER A 211 -3.08 6.36 1.98
N ALA A 212 -2.72 7.61 1.70
CA ALA A 212 -3.04 8.71 2.59
C ALA A 212 -4.57 8.95 2.58
N ASN A 213 -5.13 9.25 3.75
CA ASN A 213 -6.53 9.68 3.86
C ASN A 213 -6.64 11.16 3.49
N TRP A 214 -7.45 11.46 2.47
CA TRP A 214 -7.60 12.82 1.94
C TRP A 214 -8.56 13.68 2.75
N ASN A 215 -9.60 13.08 3.35
CA ASN A 215 -10.63 13.75 4.12
C ASN A 215 -10.92 12.91 5.37
N ILE A 216 -10.41 13.35 6.52
CA ILE A 216 -10.48 12.58 7.76
C ILE A 216 -11.92 12.36 8.22
N PRO A 217 -12.81 13.37 8.25
CA PRO A 217 -14.19 13.16 8.67
C PRO A 217 -14.88 12.03 7.91
N MET A 218 -14.73 12.01 6.57
CA MET A 218 -15.33 11.00 5.71
C MET A 218 -14.64 9.63 5.82
N GLY A 219 -13.33 9.60 6.03
CA GLY A 219 -12.60 8.36 6.28
C GLY A 219 -13.00 7.71 7.61
N VAL A 220 -13.16 8.51 8.67
CA VAL A 220 -13.63 8.02 9.98
C VAL A 220 -15.08 7.54 9.90
N GLU A 221 -15.96 8.27 9.21
CA GLU A 221 -17.34 7.81 8.94
C GLU A 221 -17.37 6.46 8.21
N SER A 222 -16.52 6.28 7.18
CA SER A 222 -16.36 4.99 6.49
C SER A 222 -15.91 3.89 7.45
N LEU A 223 -14.95 4.17 8.33
CA LEU A 223 -14.46 3.21 9.33
C LEU A 223 -15.47 2.91 10.44
N GLU A 224 -16.44 3.78 10.68
CA GLU A 224 -17.54 3.59 11.64
C GLU A 224 -18.69 2.76 11.07
N SER A 225 -18.72 2.51 9.75
CA SER A 225 -19.69 1.59 9.16
C SER A 225 -19.59 0.18 9.77
N PRO A 226 -20.70 -0.59 9.90
CA PRO A 226 -20.71 -1.81 10.73
C PRO A 226 -19.61 -2.83 10.41
N ILE A 227 -19.36 -3.06 9.12
CA ILE A 227 -18.31 -4.01 8.67
C ILE A 227 -16.91 -3.44 8.99
N ASN A 228 -16.63 -2.19 8.62
CA ASN A 228 -15.32 -1.60 8.81
C ASN A 228 -15.00 -1.35 10.30
N TYR A 229 -16.03 -1.12 11.11
CA TYR A 229 -15.89 -0.97 12.56
C TYR A 229 -15.31 -2.24 13.18
N HIS A 230 -15.88 -3.40 12.83
CA HIS A 230 -15.43 -4.69 13.33
C HIS A 230 -14.11 -5.16 12.72
N LEU A 231 -13.85 -4.84 11.45
CA LEU A 231 -12.61 -5.26 10.78
C LEU A 231 -11.40 -4.38 11.14
N PHE A 232 -11.58 -3.07 11.33
CA PHE A 232 -10.46 -2.11 11.42
C PHE A 232 -10.56 -1.17 12.61
N ASN A 233 -11.63 -0.38 12.71
CA ASN A 233 -11.71 0.77 13.60
C ASN A 233 -11.47 0.39 15.07
N ARG A 234 -12.17 -0.66 15.54
CA ARG A 234 -12.05 -1.13 16.92
C ARG A 234 -10.64 -1.63 17.27
N ALA A 235 -9.99 -2.33 16.34
CA ALA A 235 -8.64 -2.85 16.55
C ALA A 235 -7.60 -1.70 16.60
N LEU A 236 -7.77 -0.70 15.73
CA LEU A 236 -6.90 0.48 15.69
C LEU A 236 -7.08 1.36 16.93
N ALA A 237 -8.32 1.65 17.33
CA ALA A 237 -8.61 2.38 18.56
C ALA A 237 -7.98 1.69 19.78
N ARG A 238 -8.07 0.35 19.84
CA ARG A 238 -7.43 -0.43 20.90
C ARG A 238 -5.91 -0.34 20.85
N ALA A 239 -5.29 -0.40 19.68
CA ALA A 239 -3.84 -0.24 19.52
C ALA A 239 -3.36 1.14 19.98
N LEU A 240 -4.12 2.20 19.66
CA LEU A 240 -3.87 3.56 20.13
C LEU A 240 -4.01 3.68 21.66
N CYS A 241 -5.06 3.10 22.25
CA CYS A 241 -5.19 3.02 23.70
C CYS A 241 -4.01 2.29 24.35
N CYS A 242 -3.55 1.17 23.78
CA CYS A 242 -2.38 0.44 24.29
C CYS A 242 -1.07 1.26 24.19
N LEU A 243 -0.94 2.15 23.21
CA LEU A 243 0.19 3.09 23.12
C LEU A 243 0.21 4.07 24.31
N VAL A 244 -0.97 4.59 24.67
CA VAL A 244 -1.16 5.47 25.82
C VAL A 244 -0.93 4.71 27.13
N GLU A 245 -1.47 3.51 27.23
CA GLU A 245 -1.34 2.63 28.42
C GLU A 245 0.12 2.32 28.76
N LYS A 246 0.99 2.18 27.75
CA LYS A 246 2.44 1.97 27.94
C LYS A 246 3.19 3.18 28.50
N HIS A 247 2.59 4.37 28.48
CA HIS A 247 3.23 5.64 28.84
C HIS A 247 2.33 6.48 29.77
N VAL A 248 1.52 5.82 30.58
CA VAL A 248 0.55 6.45 31.50
C VAL A 248 1.26 7.42 32.45
N ASP A 249 2.41 7.03 32.98
CA ASP A 249 3.26 7.82 33.88
C ASP A 249 3.71 9.17 33.30
N VAL A 250 3.76 9.25 31.96
CA VAL A 250 4.09 10.47 31.23
C VAL A 250 2.82 11.28 30.94
N PHE A 251 1.75 10.62 30.48
CA PHE A 251 0.53 11.31 30.06
C PHE A 251 -0.38 11.75 31.21
N GLU A 252 -0.34 11.11 32.37
CA GLU A 252 -1.07 11.55 33.58
C GLU A 252 -0.62 12.92 34.09
N LYS A 253 0.59 13.34 33.72
CA LYS A 253 1.14 14.66 34.06
C LYS A 253 0.54 15.78 33.20
N HIS A 254 -0.18 15.45 32.13
CA HIS A 254 -0.79 16.44 31.25
C HIS A 254 -2.16 16.88 31.80
N PRO A 255 -2.39 18.17 32.07
CA PRO A 255 -3.55 18.66 32.81
C PRO A 255 -4.90 18.34 32.11
N ASP A 256 -4.91 18.36 30.78
CA ASP A 256 -6.14 18.14 30.00
C ASP A 256 -6.45 16.67 29.68
N LEU A 257 -5.54 15.74 30.01
CA LEU A 257 -5.72 14.33 29.66
C LEU A 257 -6.33 13.52 30.80
N LYS A 258 -7.53 13.00 30.57
CA LYS A 258 -8.20 12.06 31.47
C LYS A 258 -7.93 10.63 31.02
N ILE A 259 -6.79 10.06 31.42
CA ILE A 259 -6.33 8.74 30.94
C ILE A 259 -7.37 7.62 31.09
N PRO A 260 -8.09 7.47 32.22
CA PRO A 260 -9.13 6.45 32.31
C PRO A 260 -10.29 6.62 31.30
N HIS A 261 -10.53 7.84 30.82
CA HIS A 261 -11.52 8.12 29.78
C HIS A 261 -10.98 7.83 28.37
N VAL A 262 -9.71 8.15 28.13
CA VAL A 262 -8.98 7.84 26.89
C VAL A 262 -8.95 6.34 26.65
N LEU A 263 -8.60 5.54 27.67
CA LEU A 263 -8.50 4.08 27.55
C LEU A 263 -9.84 3.37 27.28
N LYS A 264 -10.97 4.08 27.40
CA LYS A 264 -12.32 3.59 27.06
C LYS A 264 -12.71 3.88 25.60
N SER A 265 -11.82 4.42 24.78
CA SER A 265 -12.10 4.72 23.37
C SER A 265 -12.37 3.43 22.59
N GLN A 266 -13.45 3.41 21.81
CA GLN A 266 -13.83 2.25 20.99
C GLN A 266 -13.66 2.49 19.49
N THR A 267 -13.59 3.76 19.09
CA THR A 267 -13.34 4.22 17.72
C THR A 267 -12.12 5.13 17.68
N ILE A 268 -11.57 5.34 16.48
CA ILE A 268 -10.53 6.34 16.23
C ILE A 268 -11.06 7.75 16.59
N ARG A 269 -12.34 8.04 16.30
CA ARG A 269 -12.99 9.30 16.68
C ARG A 269 -12.98 9.53 18.19
N ASP A 270 -13.36 8.51 18.97
CA ASP A 270 -13.30 8.57 20.44
C ASP A 270 -11.87 8.88 20.89
N PHE A 271 -10.89 8.19 20.32
CA PHE A 271 -9.49 8.39 20.70
C PHE A 271 -9.02 9.79 20.35
N ASP A 272 -9.33 10.29 19.16
CA ASP A 272 -8.92 11.62 18.73
C ASP A 272 -9.61 12.73 19.53
N GLU A 273 -10.89 12.57 19.87
CA GLU A 273 -11.62 13.51 20.73
C GLU A 273 -11.08 13.53 22.16
N ARG A 274 -10.78 12.36 22.72
CA ARG A 274 -10.40 12.24 24.14
C ARG A 274 -8.90 12.44 24.39
N PHE A 275 -8.08 12.18 23.38
CA PHE A 275 -6.62 12.19 23.50
C PHE A 275 -5.97 13.14 22.49
N THR A 276 -6.07 12.88 21.18
CA THR A 276 -5.31 13.62 20.16
C THR A 276 -5.62 15.12 20.19
N SER A 277 -6.90 15.50 20.14
CA SER A 277 -7.33 16.89 20.15
C SER A 277 -6.84 17.61 21.42
N LYS A 278 -6.94 16.96 22.59
CA LYS A 278 -6.53 17.54 23.88
C LYS A 278 -5.02 17.68 24.01
N LEU A 279 -4.28 16.64 23.62
CA LEU A 279 -2.81 16.65 23.68
C LEU A 279 -2.20 17.72 22.77
N PHE A 280 -2.80 17.94 21.60
CA PHE A 280 -2.33 18.91 20.61
C PHE A 280 -3.02 20.28 20.71
N GLY A 281 -3.85 20.51 21.73
CA GLY A 281 -4.46 21.81 22.00
C GLY A 281 -5.56 22.23 21.00
N TYR A 282 -6.19 21.29 20.30
CA TYR A 282 -7.34 21.58 19.45
C TYR A 282 -8.61 21.76 20.30
N GLU A 283 -9.42 22.74 19.92
CA GLU A 283 -10.73 23.02 20.54
C GLU A 283 -11.68 21.82 20.47
N SER A 284 -11.71 21.14 19.33
CA SER A 284 -12.55 19.96 19.06
C SER A 284 -11.83 18.95 18.18
N VAL A 285 -12.40 17.74 18.08
CA VAL A 285 -11.94 16.71 17.14
C VAL A 285 -12.12 17.15 15.68
N ASP A 286 -13.18 17.91 15.39
CA ASP A 286 -13.44 18.42 14.05
C ASP A 286 -12.40 19.47 13.63
N HIS A 287 -11.99 20.36 14.55
CA HIS A 287 -10.90 21.30 14.29
C HIS A 287 -9.58 20.55 14.00
N TYR A 288 -9.29 19.47 14.73
CA TYR A 288 -8.15 18.60 14.41
C TYR A 288 -8.30 17.96 13.01
N TYR A 289 -9.48 17.45 12.68
CA TYR A 289 -9.74 16.77 11.41
C TYR A 289 -9.64 17.70 10.20
N ASP A 290 -10.12 18.94 10.31
CA ASP A 290 -9.97 19.96 9.28
C ASP A 290 -8.49 20.34 9.10
N HIS A 291 -7.77 20.56 10.21
CA HIS A 291 -6.35 20.87 10.14
C HIS A 291 -5.51 19.70 9.60
N ALA A 292 -5.87 18.45 9.86
CA ALA A 292 -5.11 17.29 9.42
C ALA A 292 -5.47 16.81 8.00
N SER A 293 -6.64 17.13 7.47
CA SER A 293 -7.12 16.70 6.14
C SER A 293 -6.29 17.28 4.99
N LEU A 294 -6.06 16.48 3.95
CA LEU A 294 -5.09 16.80 2.88
C LEU A 294 -5.72 17.54 1.69
N HIS A 295 -6.99 17.24 1.38
CA HIS A 295 -7.67 17.76 0.19
C HIS A 295 -7.69 19.30 0.13
N THR A 296 -7.73 19.98 1.28
CA THR A 296 -7.68 21.45 1.36
C THR A 296 -6.30 22.04 1.09
N LYS A 297 -5.23 21.22 1.06
CA LYS A 297 -3.83 21.70 1.03
C LYS A 297 -3.09 21.41 -0.28
N VAL A 298 -3.75 20.83 -1.29
CA VAL A 298 -3.13 20.50 -2.59
C VAL A 298 -2.44 21.72 -3.19
N HIS A 299 -3.09 22.89 -3.14
CA HIS A 299 -2.57 24.16 -3.67
C HIS A 299 -1.26 24.64 -3.02
N ALA A 300 -0.93 24.18 -1.81
CA ALA A 300 0.26 24.63 -1.07
C ALA A 300 1.54 23.85 -1.43
N LEU A 301 1.44 22.79 -2.23
CA LEU A 301 2.59 22.00 -2.63
C LEU A 301 3.56 22.79 -3.51
N GLY A 302 4.81 22.92 -3.06
CA GLY A 302 5.89 23.61 -3.80
C GLY A 302 6.90 22.66 -4.48
N LYS A 303 6.84 21.37 -4.16
CA LYS A 303 7.73 20.33 -4.69
C LYS A 303 6.93 19.08 -5.11
N PRO A 304 7.43 18.28 -6.07
CA PRO A 304 6.68 17.15 -6.61
C PRO A 304 6.31 16.11 -5.55
N VAL A 305 5.04 15.69 -5.57
CA VAL A 305 4.48 14.62 -4.75
C VAL A 305 3.73 13.63 -5.63
N LEU A 306 4.09 12.35 -5.53
CA LEU A 306 3.32 11.25 -6.14
C LEU A 306 2.43 10.61 -5.08
N CYS A 307 1.13 10.62 -5.28
CA CYS A 307 0.17 9.97 -4.41
C CYS A 307 -0.36 8.68 -5.06
N LEU A 308 -0.37 7.57 -4.33
CA LEU A 308 -0.99 6.31 -4.76
C LEU A 308 -2.15 5.97 -3.81
N ASN A 309 -3.37 5.86 -4.33
CA ASN A 309 -4.56 5.47 -3.57
C ASN A 309 -5.34 4.37 -4.32
N ALA A 310 -6.11 3.57 -3.57
CA ALA A 310 -7.07 2.63 -4.14
C ALA A 310 -8.50 3.14 -3.94
N ALA A 311 -9.35 2.99 -4.95
CA ALA A 311 -10.75 3.41 -4.87
C ALA A 311 -11.59 2.58 -3.89
N ASP A 312 -11.15 1.36 -3.59
CA ASP A 312 -11.78 0.45 -2.62
C ASP A 312 -11.12 0.49 -1.22
N ASP A 313 -10.33 1.51 -0.92
CA ASP A 313 -9.72 1.72 0.40
C ASP A 313 -10.77 2.10 1.46
N PRO A 314 -10.98 1.30 2.53
CA PRO A 314 -11.97 1.61 3.57
C PRO A 314 -11.58 2.83 4.44
N PHE A 315 -10.33 3.29 4.39
CA PHE A 315 -9.82 4.43 5.17
C PHE A 315 -9.85 5.75 4.40
N SER A 316 -9.84 5.68 3.07
CA SER A 316 -9.75 6.84 2.17
C SER A 316 -10.76 6.68 1.04
N PRO A 317 -12.05 7.03 1.27
CA PRO A 317 -13.10 6.78 0.29
C PRO A 317 -12.83 7.49 -1.04
N ALA A 318 -13.01 6.79 -2.17
CA ALA A 318 -12.64 7.31 -3.50
C ALA A 318 -13.16 8.72 -3.81
N LYS A 319 -14.40 9.03 -3.39
CA LYS A 319 -15.05 10.34 -3.60
C LYS A 319 -14.34 11.52 -2.94
N THR A 320 -13.42 11.26 -2.00
CA THR A 320 -12.68 12.30 -1.29
C THR A 320 -11.32 12.59 -1.90
N ILE A 321 -10.90 11.80 -2.89
CA ILE A 321 -9.61 11.97 -3.55
C ILE A 321 -9.72 13.17 -4.50
N PRO A 322 -8.91 14.24 -4.32
CA PRO A 322 -9.09 15.51 -5.02
C PRO A 322 -8.45 15.47 -6.41
N LEU A 323 -8.99 14.63 -7.31
CA LEU A 323 -8.45 14.45 -8.66
C LEU A 323 -8.49 15.76 -9.46
N GLU A 324 -9.58 16.52 -9.35
CA GLU A 324 -9.73 17.81 -10.05
C GLU A 324 -8.73 18.87 -9.56
N ASP A 325 -8.39 18.89 -8.27
CA ASP A 325 -7.40 19.81 -7.73
C ASP A 325 -5.98 19.40 -8.14
N ALA A 326 -5.73 18.09 -8.26
CA ALA A 326 -4.46 17.58 -8.76
C ALA A 326 -4.24 17.90 -10.24
N GLU A 327 -5.30 17.95 -11.06
CA GLU A 327 -5.24 18.41 -12.45
C GLU A 327 -4.96 19.91 -12.59
N LYS A 328 -5.11 20.69 -11.52
CA LYS A 328 -4.84 22.14 -11.49
C LYS A 328 -3.50 22.50 -10.84
N ASN A 329 -2.74 21.52 -10.37
CA ASN A 329 -1.51 21.75 -9.62
C ASN A 329 -0.32 21.04 -10.25
N ASP A 330 0.77 21.78 -10.42
CA ASP A 330 1.95 21.28 -11.14
C ASP A 330 2.88 20.37 -10.31
N ASN A 331 2.68 20.34 -9.00
CA ASN A 331 3.56 19.64 -8.06
C ASN A 331 2.96 18.35 -7.53
N ILE A 332 1.87 17.84 -8.12
CA ILE A 332 1.22 16.61 -7.65
C ILE A 332 0.79 15.73 -8.82
N ALA A 333 0.96 14.43 -8.64
CA ALA A 333 0.28 13.42 -9.44
C ALA A 333 -0.43 12.44 -8.50
N ILE A 334 -1.74 12.28 -8.69
CA ILE A 334 -2.53 11.27 -7.97
C ILE A 334 -2.78 10.09 -8.90
N VAL A 335 -2.26 8.93 -8.51
CA VAL A 335 -2.49 7.63 -9.12
C VAL A 335 -3.58 6.92 -8.30
N MET A 336 -4.71 6.64 -8.93
CA MET A 336 -5.83 5.93 -8.31
C MET A 336 -6.06 4.59 -9.02
N THR A 337 -5.91 3.48 -8.30
CA THR A 337 -6.29 2.15 -8.78
C THR A 337 -7.73 1.82 -8.41
N SER A 338 -8.41 0.96 -9.18
CA SER A 338 -9.77 0.51 -8.83
C SER A 338 -9.80 -0.36 -7.58
N HIS A 339 -8.73 -1.12 -7.37
CA HIS A 339 -8.55 -2.03 -6.24
C HIS A 339 -7.20 -1.82 -5.58
N GLY A 340 -7.04 -2.31 -4.37
CA GLY A 340 -5.77 -2.30 -3.63
C GLY A 340 -5.95 -2.30 -2.11
N GLY A 341 -7.15 -1.94 -1.64
CA GLY A 341 -7.40 -1.74 -0.22
C GLY A 341 -6.51 -0.64 0.36
N HIS A 342 -6.36 -0.65 1.68
CA HIS A 342 -5.60 0.38 2.36
C HIS A 342 -4.10 0.25 2.13
N ILE A 343 -3.50 -0.91 2.33
CA ILE A 343 -2.04 -1.08 2.14
C ILE A 343 -1.70 -2.38 1.40
N GLY A 344 -2.71 -3.02 0.79
CA GLY A 344 -2.58 -4.35 0.19
C GLY A 344 -1.86 -4.31 -1.15
N PHE A 345 -2.51 -3.75 -2.17
CA PHE A 345 -2.07 -3.69 -3.56
C PHE A 345 -1.54 -5.04 -4.08
N VAL A 346 -2.11 -6.15 -3.61
CA VAL A 346 -1.58 -7.49 -3.88
C VAL A 346 -1.86 -7.89 -5.33
N GLU A 347 -0.86 -8.40 -6.02
CA GLU A 347 -0.97 -8.79 -7.43
C GLU A 347 -0.47 -10.21 -7.71
N GLY A 348 -0.94 -10.74 -8.84
CA GLY A 348 -0.55 -12.05 -9.35
C GLY A 348 -1.33 -13.22 -8.76
N TRP A 349 -1.01 -14.42 -9.24
CA TRP A 349 -1.70 -15.67 -8.88
C TRP A 349 -1.44 -16.09 -7.43
N ILE A 350 -0.18 -15.96 -7.00
CA ILE A 350 0.29 -16.23 -5.64
C ILE A 350 0.97 -14.95 -5.12
N PRO A 351 0.31 -14.17 -4.25
CA PRO A 351 0.79 -12.87 -3.78
C PRO A 351 1.91 -12.96 -2.73
N ARG A 352 2.88 -13.87 -2.92
CA ARG A 352 4.04 -14.03 -2.03
C ARG A 352 5.15 -13.00 -2.27
N HIS A 353 5.12 -12.34 -3.43
CA HIS A 353 6.12 -11.37 -3.85
C HIS A 353 5.64 -9.93 -3.62
N ARG A 354 6.46 -8.97 -4.05
CA ARG A 354 6.21 -7.53 -3.91
C ARG A 354 4.88 -7.15 -4.58
N SER A 355 3.98 -6.51 -3.82
CA SER A 355 2.76 -5.85 -4.31
C SER A 355 3.04 -4.72 -5.30
N TYR A 356 1.98 -4.29 -5.99
CA TYR A 356 1.99 -3.22 -6.98
C TYR A 356 2.54 -1.89 -6.45
N MET A 357 2.32 -1.56 -5.17
CA MET A 357 2.88 -0.35 -4.56
C MET A 357 4.42 -0.33 -4.56
N TYR A 358 5.09 -1.48 -4.41
CA TYR A 358 6.55 -1.52 -4.41
C TYR A 358 7.11 -1.30 -5.81
N ARG A 359 6.40 -1.74 -6.85
CA ARG A 359 6.82 -1.48 -8.22
C ARG A 359 6.79 0.02 -8.54
N TRP A 360 5.81 0.76 -8.01
CA TRP A 360 5.81 2.22 -8.09
C TRP A 360 7.04 2.81 -7.40
N VAL A 361 7.36 2.37 -6.17
CA VAL A 361 8.56 2.82 -5.46
C VAL A 361 9.83 2.53 -6.26
N ARG A 362 9.97 1.32 -6.81
CA ARG A 362 11.14 0.87 -7.60
C ARG A 362 11.32 1.60 -8.93
N GLN A 363 10.28 2.23 -9.47
CA GLN A 363 10.38 3.01 -10.70
C GLN A 363 10.52 4.50 -10.40
N PHE A 364 9.69 5.02 -9.49
CA PHE A 364 9.65 6.43 -9.17
C PHE A 364 10.92 6.91 -8.44
N VAL A 365 11.41 6.16 -7.44
CA VAL A 365 12.58 6.58 -6.66
C VAL A 365 13.83 6.71 -7.54
N PRO A 366 14.23 5.69 -8.34
CA PRO A 366 15.38 5.83 -9.21
C PRO A 366 15.20 6.93 -10.25
N ALA A 367 14.01 7.02 -10.85
CA ALA A 367 13.74 8.04 -11.86
C ALA A 367 13.99 9.46 -11.34
N VAL A 368 13.58 9.74 -10.09
CA VAL A 368 13.77 11.07 -9.50
C VAL A 368 15.24 11.35 -9.23
N PHE A 369 15.99 10.37 -8.72
CA PHE A 369 17.41 10.55 -8.44
C PHE A 369 18.28 10.64 -9.71
N GLU A 370 17.94 9.89 -10.75
CA GLU A 370 18.74 9.80 -11.98
C GLU A 370 18.42 10.90 -12.99
N HIS A 371 17.14 11.29 -13.11
CA HIS A 371 16.69 12.23 -14.14
C HIS A 371 16.26 13.58 -13.57
N GLY A 372 15.75 13.60 -12.33
CA GLY A 372 15.10 14.77 -11.75
C GLY A 372 13.76 15.10 -12.43
N ILE A 373 12.79 15.59 -11.65
CA ILE A 373 11.46 15.94 -12.19
C ILE A 373 11.49 17.31 -12.90
N LYS A 374 12.35 18.22 -12.44
CA LYS A 374 12.41 19.61 -12.91
C LYS A 374 13.66 19.95 -13.74
N ASN A 375 14.46 18.95 -14.11
CA ASN A 375 15.66 19.18 -14.92
C ASN A 375 15.32 19.30 -16.42
N LYS A 376 14.83 20.48 -16.79
CA LYS A 376 15.15 21.26 -18.01
C LYS A 376 14.25 22.50 -18.06
#